data_AF-A0A0N4UH56-F1
#
_entry.id   AF-A0A0N4UH56-F1
#
_cell.length_a   1.000
_cell.length_b   1.000
_cell.length_c   1.000
_cell.angle_alpha   90.00
_cell.angle_beta   90.00
_cell.angle_gamma   90.00
#
_symmetry.space_group_name_H-M   'P 1'
#
loop_
_entity.id
_entity.type
_entity.pdbx_description
1 polymer ?
#
loop_
_entity_poly.entity_id
_entity_poly.type
_entity_poly.pdbx_seq_one_letter_code
_entity_poly.pdbx_strand_id
1 'polypeptide(L)'
;MFSPEGNMKSGWKSYARSKLALSILAHHLNGKDGIHAISVHPGIVQTSLSKPISSKTKNLLHMIRFNRFTDTLEEAANNVVEAIETQHFTGTYRNGKYFSRECRIVRCAKNGSELENLSSKMIQFILNDDNN
;
A
#
# COMPACT_ATOMS: atom_id res chain seq x y z
N MET A 1 10.55 -11.65 5.55
CA MET A 1 9.61 -10.58 5.95
C MET A 1 8.14 -11.04 6.00
N PHE A 2 7.76 -12.08 5.25
CA PHE A 2 6.37 -12.49 5.03
C PHE A 2 6.02 -13.87 5.65
N SER A 3 6.58 -14.22 6.81
CA SER A 3 6.33 -15.53 7.41
C SER A 3 4.86 -15.68 7.87
N PRO A 4 4.19 -16.80 7.53
CA PRO A 4 2.81 -17.07 7.95
C PRO A 4 2.69 -17.17 9.47
N GLU A 5 3.72 -17.72 10.10
CA GLU A 5 3.77 -18.09 11.52
C GLU A 5 3.99 -16.86 12.41
N GLY A 6 2.94 -16.47 13.14
CA GLY A 6 3.03 -15.42 14.14
C GLY A 6 1.66 -15.05 14.69
N ASN A 7 1.42 -15.49 15.93
CA ASN A 7 0.32 -15.18 16.84
C ASN A 7 -0.45 -13.89 16.54
N MET A 8 -1.79 -14.00 16.45
CA MET A 8 -2.81 -12.92 16.38
C MET A 8 -2.24 -11.55 15.96
N LYS A 9 -1.90 -11.42 14.68
CA LYS A 9 -1.36 -10.17 14.14
C LYS A 9 -2.46 -9.10 14.21
N SER A 10 -2.28 -8.12 15.12
CA SER A 10 -3.08 -6.88 15.20
C SER A 10 -3.52 -6.45 13.79
N GLY A 11 -4.83 -6.26 13.58
CA GLY A 11 -5.38 -5.97 12.25
C GLY A 11 -4.65 -4.85 11.52
N TRP A 12 -4.16 -3.85 12.26
CA TRP A 12 -3.32 -2.77 11.73
C TRP A 12 -1.97 -3.24 11.20
N LYS A 13 -1.27 -4.14 11.91
CA LYS A 13 0.01 -4.70 11.45
C LYS A 13 -0.18 -5.53 10.17
N SER A 14 -1.25 -6.30 10.09
CA SER A 14 -1.59 -7.08 8.89
C SER A 14 -1.91 -6.15 7.71
N TYR A 15 -2.71 -5.11 7.94
CA TYR A 15 -3.01 -4.07 6.95
C TYR A 15 -1.74 -3.36 6.45
N ALA A 16 -0.88 -2.89 7.38
CA ALA A 16 0.37 -2.22 7.04
C ALA A 16 1.31 -3.11 6.21
N ARG A 17 1.40 -4.41 6.54
CA ARG A 17 2.18 -5.39 5.75
C ARG A 17 1.61 -5.59 4.35
N SER A 18 0.29 -5.64 4.19
CA SER A 18 -0.36 -5.71 2.88
C SER A 18 -0.05 -4.47 2.03
N LYS A 19 -0.12 -3.27 2.61
CA LYS A 19 0.23 -2.02 1.90
C LYS A 19 1.73 -1.93 1.55
N LEU A 20 2.61 -2.42 2.42
CA LEU A 20 4.04 -2.55 2.12
C LEU A 20 4.30 -3.53 0.98
N ALA A 21 3.61 -4.67 0.95
CA ALA A 21 3.72 -5.65 -0.14
C ALA A 21 3.29 -5.05 -1.48
N LEU A 22 2.19 -4.27 -1.52
CA LEU A 22 1.79 -3.54 -2.73
C LEU A 22 2.84 -2.53 -3.19
N SER A 23 3.51 -1.85 -2.26
CA SER A 23 4.57 -0.90 -2.61
C SER A 23 5.79 -1.61 -3.22
N ILE A 24 6.20 -2.75 -2.64
CA ILE A 24 7.26 -3.60 -3.19
C ILE A 24 6.88 -4.13 -4.58
N LEU A 25 5.62 -4.57 -4.74
CA LEU A 25 5.13 -5.08 -6.01
C LEU A 25 5.14 -3.99 -7.10
N ALA A 26 4.66 -2.79 -6.80
CA ALA A 26 4.67 -1.68 -7.75
C ALA A 26 6.11 -1.34 -8.20
N HIS A 27 7.05 -1.25 -7.26
CA HIS A 27 8.46 -1.04 -7.56
C HIS A 27 9.04 -2.14 -8.45
N HIS A 28 8.76 -3.41 -8.11
CA HIS A 28 9.23 -4.57 -8.86
C HIS A 28 8.69 -4.59 -10.30
N LEU A 29 7.40 -4.28 -10.47
CA LEU A 29 6.76 -4.21 -11.79
C LEU A 29 7.28 -3.04 -12.63
N ASN A 30 7.52 -1.88 -12.03
CA ASN A 30 8.05 -0.70 -12.73
C ASN A 30 9.51 -0.88 -13.20
N GLY A 31 10.18 -1.96 -12.77
CA GLY A 31 11.49 -2.36 -13.29
C GLY A 31 11.44 -3.32 -14.47
N LYS A 32 10.25 -3.78 -14.90
CA LYS A 32 10.07 -4.71 -16.03
C LYS A 32 9.83 -3.93 -17.33
N ASP A 33 10.42 -4.39 -18.42
CA ASP A 33 10.31 -3.74 -19.73
C ASP A 33 8.85 -3.62 -20.19
N GLY A 34 8.48 -2.42 -20.65
CA GLY A 34 7.13 -2.13 -21.13
C GLY A 34 6.07 -1.99 -20.04
N ILE A 35 6.44 -2.03 -18.76
CA ILE A 35 5.51 -1.88 -17.63
C ILE A 35 5.75 -0.56 -16.91
N HIS A 36 4.68 0.23 -16.78
CA HIS A 36 4.65 1.41 -15.93
C HIS A 36 3.80 1.13 -14.70
N ALA A 37 4.39 1.22 -13.51
CA ALA A 37 3.70 0.94 -12.26
C ALA A 37 4.12 1.93 -11.17
N ILE A 38 3.13 2.38 -10.39
CA ILE A 38 3.34 3.33 -9.30
C ILE A 38 2.52 2.95 -8.08
N SER A 39 3.11 3.14 -6.90
CA SER A 39 2.37 3.08 -5.65
C SER A 39 1.84 4.47 -5.28
N VAL A 40 0.58 4.52 -4.83
CA VAL A 40 -0.10 5.77 -4.46
C VAL A 40 -0.59 5.69 -3.02
N HIS A 41 -0.16 6.63 -2.20
CA HIS A 41 -0.79 6.98 -0.94
C HIS A 41 -1.67 8.21 -1.20
N PRO A 42 -3.01 8.06 -1.35
CA PRO A 42 -3.86 9.14 -1.85
C PRO A 42 -4.04 10.28 -0.84
N GLY A 43 -3.65 10.07 0.42
CA GLY A 43 -3.90 10.98 1.51
C GLY A 43 -4.56 10.26 2.69
N ILE A 44 -4.99 11.04 3.68
CA ILE A 44 -5.78 10.51 4.79
C ILE A 44 -7.26 10.78 4.47
N VAL A 45 -8.02 9.74 4.19
CA VAL A 45 -9.37 9.89 3.63
C VAL A 45 -10.38 9.18 4.52
N GLN A 46 -11.48 9.86 4.83
CA GLN A 46 -12.59 9.25 5.58
C GLN A 46 -13.46 8.42 4.64
N THR A 47 -13.14 7.13 4.52
CA THR A 47 -13.93 6.16 3.75
C THR A 47 -14.64 5.18 4.69
N SER A 48 -15.47 4.29 4.13
CA SER A 48 -16.07 3.18 4.88
C SER A 48 -15.03 2.29 5.59
N LEU A 49 -13.79 2.22 5.08
CA LEU A 49 -12.68 1.49 5.71
C LEU A 49 -12.24 2.09 7.06
N SER A 50 -12.53 3.37 7.31
CA SER A 50 -12.20 4.05 8.58
C SER A 50 -13.27 3.87 9.66
N LYS A 51 -14.45 3.33 9.30
CA LYS A 51 -15.56 3.09 10.23
C LYS A 51 -15.17 2.27 11.49
N PRO A 52 -14.39 1.18 11.40
CA PRO A 52 -14.04 0.35 12.56
C PRO A 52 -13.02 0.98 13.53
N ILE A 53 -12.57 2.22 13.29
CA ILE A 53 -11.74 2.93 14.28
C ILE A 53 -12.56 3.15 15.56
N SER A 54 -11.98 2.76 16.71
CA SER A 54 -12.65 2.86 18.01
C SER A 54 -13.07 4.30 18.33
N SER A 55 -14.14 4.49 19.10
CA SER A 55 -14.60 5.81 19.54
C SER A 55 -13.51 6.56 20.32
N LYS A 56 -12.74 5.87 21.17
CA LYS A 56 -11.60 6.44 21.89
C LYS A 56 -10.55 6.99 20.93
N THR A 57 -10.22 6.23 19.89
CA THR A 57 -9.27 6.66 18.85
C THR A 57 -9.84 7.83 18.04
N LYS A 58 -11.13 7.79 17.67
CA LYS A 58 -11.80 8.91 16.98
C LYS A 58 -11.75 10.19 17.82
N ASN A 59 -12.03 10.11 19.12
CA ASN A 59 -11.96 11.25 20.04
C ASN A 59 -10.53 11.79 20.16
N LEU A 60 -9.54 10.90 20.26
CA LEU A 60 -8.13 11.31 20.29
C LEU A 60 -7.73 12.01 18.99
N LEU A 61 -8.09 11.45 17.83
CA LEU A 61 -7.84 12.05 16.51
C LEU A 61 -8.55 13.40 16.38
N HIS A 62 -9.77 13.53 16.89
CA HIS A 62 -10.50 14.79 16.90
C HIS A 62 -9.83 15.84 17.81
N MET A 63 -9.37 15.42 19.00
CA MET A 63 -8.69 16.29 19.97
C MET A 63 -7.38 16.86 19.40
N ILE A 64 -6.61 16.05 18.67
CA ILE A 64 -5.39 16.52 17.98
C ILE A 64 -5.68 17.23 16.64
N ARG A 65 -6.96 17.52 16.34
CA ARG A 65 -7.42 18.15 15.09
C ARG A 65 -6.95 17.41 13.83
N PHE A 66 -6.89 16.08 13.89
CA PHE A 66 -6.47 15.23 12.77
C PHE A 66 -7.32 15.44 11.52
N ASN A 67 -8.58 15.84 11.69
CA ASN A 67 -9.49 16.21 10.59
C ASN A 67 -8.96 17.36 9.71
N ARG A 68 -7.97 18.15 10.18
CA ARG A 68 -7.31 19.16 9.33
C ARG A 68 -6.34 18.57 8.32
N PHE A 69 -5.95 17.32 8.52
CA PHE A 69 -5.06 16.58 7.64
C PHE A 69 -5.81 15.55 6.79
N THR A 70 -7.15 15.53 6.85
CA THR A 70 -7.94 14.65 6.00
C THR A 70 -8.23 15.32 4.67
N ASP A 71 -7.73 14.73 3.60
CA ASP A 71 -8.07 15.12 2.23
C ASP A 71 -9.53 14.74 1.93
N THR A 72 -10.17 15.47 1.02
CA THR A 72 -11.51 15.08 0.54
C THR A 72 -11.43 13.81 -0.31
N LEU A 73 -12.57 13.14 -0.54
CA LEU A 73 -12.62 11.98 -1.44
C LEU A 73 -12.17 12.36 -2.86
N GLU A 74 -12.53 13.55 -3.30
CA GLU A 74 -12.19 14.12 -4.60
C GLU A 74 -10.69 14.42 -4.70
N GLU A 75 -10.10 15.06 -3.68
CA GLU A 75 -8.65 15.30 -3.64
C GLU A 75 -7.85 13.98 -3.65
N ALA A 76 -8.32 13.00 -2.89
CA ALA A 76 -7.71 11.67 -2.85
C ALA A 76 -7.80 10.94 -4.19
N ALA A 77 -8.94 11.01 -4.87
CA ALA A 77 -9.12 10.46 -6.21
C ALA A 77 -8.24 11.19 -7.23
N ASN A 78 -8.17 12.52 -7.15
CA ASN A 78 -7.31 13.31 -8.02
C ASN A 78 -5.83 12.93 -7.85
N ASN A 79 -5.37 12.66 -6.62
CA ASN A 79 -4.00 12.20 -6.40
C ASN A 79 -3.69 10.87 -7.09
N VAL A 80 -4.67 9.99 -7.30
CA VAL A 80 -4.51 8.75 -8.07
C VAL A 80 -4.44 9.04 -9.57
N VAL A 81 -5.31 9.91 -10.09
CA VAL A 81 -5.31 10.32 -11.50
C VAL A 81 -4.00 11.00 -11.88
N GLU A 82 -3.55 11.96 -11.07
CA GLU A 82 -2.28 12.68 -11.24
C GLU A 82 -1.07 11.73 -11.29
N ALA A 83 -1.11 10.63 -10.54
CA ALA A 83 -0.04 9.65 -10.53
C ALA A 83 0.06 8.86 -11.84
N ILE A 84 -1.04 8.75 -12.59
CA ILE A 84 -1.12 8.08 -13.89
C ILE A 84 -0.77 9.05 -15.03
N GLU A 85 -1.26 10.29 -14.94
CA GLU A 85 -1.10 11.29 -16.00
C GLU A 85 0.29 11.97 -15.98
N THR A 86 0.92 12.06 -14.81
CA THR A 86 2.23 12.71 -14.67
C THR A 86 3.36 11.69 -14.77
N GLN A 87 4.31 11.96 -15.68
CA GLN A 87 5.55 11.18 -15.76
C GLN A 87 6.32 11.28 -14.43
N HIS A 88 6.74 10.13 -13.91
CA HIS A 88 7.49 10.05 -12.66
C HIS A 88 8.79 9.26 -12.83
N PHE A 89 9.75 9.53 -11.94
CA PHE A 89 11.02 8.81 -11.93
C PHE A 89 10.88 7.43 -11.30
N THR A 90 11.64 6.45 -11.79
CA THR A 90 11.78 5.14 -11.14
C THR A 90 12.26 5.30 -9.70
N GLY A 91 11.69 4.52 -8.77
CA GLY A 91 12.04 4.60 -7.35
C GLY A 91 11.31 5.72 -6.59
N THR A 92 10.25 6.27 -7.17
CA THR A 92 9.36 7.25 -6.53
C THR A 92 7.93 6.71 -6.41
N TYR A 93 7.19 7.26 -5.45
CA TYR A 93 5.78 6.97 -5.25
C TYR A 93 4.99 8.27 -5.07
N ARG A 94 3.69 8.23 -5.32
CA ARG A 94 2.80 9.37 -5.08
C ARG A 94 2.38 9.40 -3.61
N ASN A 95 2.69 10.49 -2.92
CA ASN A 95 2.36 10.73 -1.52
C ASN A 95 1.48 11.99 -1.39
N GLY A 96 0.16 11.81 -1.41
CA GLY A 96 -0.79 12.89 -1.49
C GLY A 96 -0.47 13.77 -2.70
N LYS A 97 -0.17 15.05 -2.45
CA LYS A 97 0.09 16.06 -3.48
C LYS A 97 1.50 16.04 -4.07
N TYR A 98 2.42 15.20 -3.58
CA TYR A 98 3.83 15.21 -4.00
C TYR A 98 4.34 13.83 -4.42
N PHE A 99 5.37 13.79 -5.26
CA PHE A 99 6.18 12.58 -5.44
C PHE A 99 7.25 12.51 -4.36
N SER A 100 7.44 11.32 -3.79
CA SER A 100 8.42 11.05 -2.73
C SER A 100 9.28 9.85 -3.10
N ARG A 101 10.50 9.80 -2.56
CA ARG A 101 11.39 8.67 -2.77
C ARG A 101 10.92 7.45 -1.98
N GLU A 102 10.90 6.29 -2.61
CA GLU A 102 10.55 5.05 -1.94
C GLU A 102 11.61 4.66 -0.89
N CYS A 103 11.14 4.04 0.20
CA CYS A 103 12.03 3.61 1.27
C CYS A 103 12.94 2.45 0.80
N ARG A 104 14.05 2.22 1.53
CA ARG A 104 15.04 1.19 1.17
C ARG A 104 14.45 -0.22 1.07
N ILE A 105 13.44 -0.53 1.88
CA ILE A 105 12.78 -1.85 1.89
C ILE A 105 12.02 -2.06 0.58
N VAL A 106 11.33 -1.02 0.07
CA VAL A 106 10.60 -1.08 -1.21
C VAL A 106 11.56 -1.20 -2.40
N ARG A 107 12.64 -0.41 -2.40
CA ARG A 107 13.62 -0.36 -3.50
C ARG A 107 14.58 -1.56 -3.56
N CYS A 108 14.44 -2.53 -2.67
CA CYS A 108 15.33 -3.69 -2.63
C CYS A 108 14.86 -4.75 -3.63
N ALA A 109 15.60 -4.96 -4.72
CA ALA A 109 15.26 -5.93 -5.76
C ALA A 109 15.02 -7.35 -5.19
N LYS A 110 15.84 -7.77 -4.21
CA LYS A 110 15.66 -9.04 -3.51
C LYS A 110 14.28 -9.17 -2.86
N ASN A 111 13.75 -8.10 -2.27
CA ASN A 111 12.41 -8.13 -1.66
C ASN A 111 11.31 -8.28 -2.72
N GLY A 112 11.49 -7.69 -3.91
CA GLY A 112 10.60 -7.87 -5.06
C GLY A 112 10.55 -9.32 -5.52
N SER A 113 11.71 -9.93 -5.77
CA SER A 113 11.81 -11.34 -6.17
C SER A 113 11.30 -12.31 -5.09
N GLU A 114 11.59 -12.06 -3.82
CA GLU A 114 11.07 -12.88 -2.71
C GLU A 114 9.55 -12.78 -2.57
N LEU A 115 8.99 -11.57 -2.76
CA LEU A 115 7.54 -11.37 -2.75
C LEU A 115 6.88 -12.12 -3.92
N GLU A 116 7.42 -11.98 -5.14
CA GLU A 116 6.91 -12.67 -6.34
C GLU A 116 6.92 -14.19 -6.18
N ASN A 117 8.02 -14.75 -5.66
CA ASN A 117 8.14 -16.19 -5.41
C ASN A 117 7.12 -16.67 -4.36
N LEU A 118 7.02 -15.95 -3.23
CA LEU A 118 6.07 -16.31 -2.17
C LEU A 118 4.62 -16.19 -2.65
N SER A 119 4.28 -15.09 -3.33
CA SER A 119 2.94 -14.87 -3.89
C SER A 119 2.58 -15.96 -4.89
N SER A 120 3.50 -16.35 -5.77
CA SER A 120 3.30 -17.46 -6.72
C SER A 120 2.98 -18.77 -5.99
N LYS A 121 3.73 -19.12 -4.94
CA LYS A 121 3.47 -20.32 -4.12
C LYS A 121 2.09 -20.27 -3.44
N MET A 122 1.72 -19.11 -2.88
CA MET A 122 0.42 -18.92 -2.24
C MET A 122 -0.73 -19.05 -3.23
N ILE A 123 -0.61 -18.46 -4.43
CA ILE A 123 -1.63 -18.54 -5.48
C ILE A 123 -1.78 -19.98 -5.96
N GLN A 124 -0.68 -20.70 -6.20
CA GLN A 124 -0.71 -22.11 -6.59
C GLN A 124 -1.37 -22.99 -5.52
N PHE A 125 -1.08 -22.73 -4.25
CA PHE A 125 -1.75 -23.43 -3.14
C PHE A 125 -3.27 -23.22 -3.17
N ILE A 126 -3.73 -21.97 -3.29
CA ILE A 126 -5.16 -21.64 -3.37
C ILE A 126 -5.82 -22.32 -4.58
N LEU A 127 -5.20 -22.24 -5.75
CA LEU A 127 -5.74 -22.85 -6.97
C LEU A 127 -5.81 -24.39 -6.89
N ASN A 128 -4.91 -25.03 -6.16
CA ASN A 128 -4.94 -26.49 -5.97
C ASN A 128 -5.95 -26.92 -4.90
N ASP A 129 -6.17 -26.09 -3.87
CA ASP A 129 -7.19 -26.34 -2.85
C ASP A 129 -8.61 -26.22 -3.43
N ASP A 130 -8.85 -25.28 -4.36
CA ASP A 130 -10.16 -25.12 -5.02
C ASP A 130 -10.51 -26.29 -5.98
N ASN A 131 -9.53 -27.15 -6.32
CA ASN A 131 -9.70 -28.29 -7.23
C ASN A 131 -9.84 -29.65 -6.50
N ASN A 132 -9.92 -29.67 -5.16
CA ASN A 132 -10.18 -30.86 -4.34
C ASN A 132 -11.43 -30.69 -3.48
#